data_AF-A0A514CEA2-F1
#
_entry.id   AF-A0A514CEA2-F1
#
_cell.length_a   1.000
_cell.length_b   1.000
_cell.length_c   1.000
_cell.angle_alpha   90.00
_cell.angle_beta   90.00
_cell.angle_gamma   90.00
#
_symmetry.space_group_name_H-M   'P 1'
#
loop_
_entity.id
_entity.type
_entity.pdbx_description
1 polymer ?
#
loop_
_entity_poly.entity_id
_entity_poly.type
_entity_poly.pdbx_seq_one_letter_code
_entity_poly.pdbx_strand_id
1 'polypeptide(L)'
;MKNNLLSMVLLAIVVFSSCNREDDVPGTGNDAILLSSDAESLSKRFSKNNTGVVGITSEAAANARINAEEIPAGSLPLELIAKVEAPTHDGDVLQATHVDIDGDYAYVTYNTIGAKYLGAIDIFDISDVHNPVIKSQAIFTDADLNAVDFVEGRLYIAAAVDVDADYGVDGPANLITVSTSNGAFTSDFQFSSVEGYVSTDVAHTDANIVNVSGTEGMVTLFDKSNSLVVAQAAFADLRSVTYGGGKLFVLDGEEGVNSLDPVTLAKEFSIALGADYSGAKRTMDVHGETLVVSEGANGAGIYTLSNGSEQSRIEIPVVSTGLVTEEIVTNAVTTNERHLFMANGSAGVSAVALGEDVKTLGVLDLYGSSNYVRANDEYLFVASGLQGLQILKINLADDIIDDVCTDLPAYTGSTWMNINSGEPQAYSGSVVADGLNVNDDFTYCGSLSVKGWANINSGGTFNMRGSMVVGQYGQDTGLQINSTMKIAGSLVIYGNLTLNSGASLEFLGDDSSITVYGNVWNNGATVTGEFNDTEGKLN
;
A
#
# COMPACT_ATOMS: atom_id res chain seq x y z
N MET A 1 -62.36 -33.28 -62.12
CA MET A 1 -61.14 -33.24 -62.95
C MET A 1 -60.02 -32.61 -62.13
N LYS A 2 -58.88 -33.32 -61.99
CA LYS A 2 -57.57 -32.93 -61.40
C LYS A 2 -57.55 -32.55 -59.91
N ASN A 3 -57.13 -33.43 -58.99
CA ASN A 3 -55.76 -33.79 -58.57
C ASN A 3 -54.91 -32.66 -57.95
N ASN A 4 -54.56 -32.91 -56.67
CA ASN A 4 -53.23 -32.88 -56.06
C ASN A 4 -52.62 -31.59 -55.48
N LEU A 5 -52.20 -31.79 -54.21
CA LEU A 5 -50.94 -31.44 -53.55
C LEU A 5 -50.64 -29.99 -53.13
N LEU A 6 -50.44 -29.89 -51.80
CA LEU A 6 -49.25 -29.37 -51.10
C LEU A 6 -48.76 -27.94 -51.43
N SER A 7 -48.80 -27.08 -50.41
CA SER A 7 -47.57 -26.39 -49.96
C SER A 7 -47.71 -25.87 -48.53
N MET A 8 -46.78 -26.37 -47.71
CA MET A 8 -46.29 -25.81 -46.46
C MET A 8 -46.06 -24.30 -46.58
N VAL A 9 -46.58 -23.52 -45.64
CA VAL A 9 -46.06 -22.17 -45.35
C VAL A 9 -45.34 -22.27 -44.01
N LEU A 10 -44.01 -22.18 -44.09
CA LEU A 10 -43.07 -22.08 -42.99
C LEU A 10 -43.27 -20.69 -42.35
N LEU A 11 -43.74 -20.64 -41.11
CA LEU A 11 -43.84 -19.40 -40.34
C LEU A 11 -42.44 -19.10 -39.75
N ALA A 12 -41.69 -18.22 -40.43
CA ALA A 12 -40.43 -17.71 -39.90
C ALA A 12 -40.73 -16.74 -38.74
N ILE A 13 -40.42 -17.17 -37.52
CA ILE A 13 -40.38 -16.32 -36.33
C ILE A 13 -39.14 -15.43 -36.46
N VAL A 14 -39.33 -14.17 -36.81
CA VAL A 14 -38.29 -13.13 -36.70
C VAL A 14 -38.21 -12.77 -35.23
N VAL A 15 -37.21 -13.32 -34.54
CA VAL A 15 -36.80 -12.85 -33.21
C VAL A 15 -36.01 -11.57 -33.44
N PHE A 16 -36.63 -10.42 -33.18
CA PHE A 16 -35.89 -9.18 -33.00
C PHE A 16 -35.15 -9.29 -31.66
N SER A 17 -33.88 -9.67 -31.70
CA SER A 17 -32.95 -9.37 -30.61
C SER A 17 -32.68 -7.87 -30.66
N SER A 18 -33.43 -7.09 -29.89
CA SER A 18 -32.96 -5.77 -29.48
C SER A 18 -31.92 -5.98 -28.39
N CYS A 19 -30.65 -5.71 -28.69
CA CYS A 19 -29.69 -5.39 -27.65
C CYS A 19 -30.22 -4.15 -26.92
N ASN A 20 -30.70 -4.32 -25.69
CA ASN A 20 -30.78 -3.20 -24.77
C ASN A 20 -29.33 -2.81 -24.48
N ARG A 21 -28.90 -1.67 -25.02
CA ARG A 21 -27.73 -0.95 -24.50
C ARG A 21 -28.15 -0.49 -23.11
N GLU A 22 -27.46 -0.97 -22.08
CA GLU A 22 -27.63 -0.43 -20.72
C GLU A 22 -27.12 1.01 -20.75
N ASP A 23 -28.05 1.94 -20.87
CA ASP A 23 -27.84 3.35 -20.59
C ASP A 23 -27.74 3.49 -19.07
N ASP A 24 -26.51 3.65 -18.53
CA ASP A 24 -26.19 4.29 -17.23
C ASP A 24 -24.68 4.25 -16.85
N VAL A 25 -23.78 3.73 -17.71
CA VAL A 25 -22.32 3.93 -17.51
C VAL A 25 -21.92 5.31 -18.09
N PRO A 26 -21.32 6.22 -17.30
CA PRO A 26 -20.72 7.45 -17.81
C PRO A 26 -19.77 7.15 -18.98
N GLY A 27 -19.77 8.04 -19.96
CA GLY A 27 -19.43 7.83 -21.36
C GLY A 27 -18.14 7.05 -21.62
N THR A 28 -18.33 5.90 -22.28
CA THR A 28 -17.33 5.26 -23.14
C THR A 28 -17.14 6.08 -24.44
N GLY A 29 -17.06 7.41 -24.36
CA GLY A 29 -16.97 8.29 -25.52
C GLY A 29 -15.76 7.99 -26.42
N ASN A 30 -14.84 7.15 -25.94
CA ASN A 30 -13.72 6.59 -26.66
C ASN A 30 -13.64 5.08 -26.45
N ASP A 31 -13.65 4.30 -27.54
CA ASP A 31 -13.51 2.83 -27.52
C ASP A 31 -12.15 2.35 -26.98
N ALA A 32 -11.18 3.27 -26.83
CA ALA A 32 -9.86 3.03 -26.25
C ALA A 32 -9.85 2.98 -24.70
N ILE A 33 -10.97 3.31 -24.04
CA ILE A 33 -11.12 3.21 -22.58
C ILE A 33 -12.11 2.11 -22.23
N LEU A 34 -11.60 1.02 -21.66
CA LEU A 34 -12.38 -0.16 -21.30
C LEU A 34 -12.72 -0.10 -19.80
N LEU A 35 -14.00 0.04 -19.48
CA LEU A 35 -14.48 0.10 -18.10
C LEU A 35 -15.00 -1.25 -17.62
N SER A 36 -14.70 -1.57 -16.36
CA SER A 36 -15.28 -2.71 -15.65
C SER A 36 -15.68 -2.31 -14.23
N SER A 37 -16.88 -2.70 -13.84
CA SER A 37 -17.40 -2.59 -12.46
C SER A 37 -17.74 -3.96 -11.87
N ASP A 38 -17.33 -5.05 -12.53
CA ASP A 38 -17.48 -6.42 -12.03
C ASP A 38 -16.45 -6.70 -10.93
N ALA A 39 -16.77 -6.26 -9.72
CA ALA A 39 -15.90 -6.38 -8.57
C ALA A 39 -15.54 -7.84 -8.24
N GLU A 40 -16.45 -8.80 -8.51
CA GLU A 40 -16.19 -10.22 -8.29
C GLU A 40 -15.10 -10.72 -9.26
N SER A 41 -15.20 -10.37 -10.54
CA SER A 41 -14.18 -10.74 -11.52
C SER A 41 -12.84 -10.05 -11.26
N LEU A 42 -12.86 -8.74 -10.99
CA LEU A 42 -11.65 -7.96 -10.73
C LEU A 42 -10.91 -8.47 -9.48
N SER A 43 -11.66 -8.83 -8.43
CA SER A 43 -11.10 -9.28 -7.16
C SER A 43 -10.57 -10.72 -7.17
N LYS A 44 -10.69 -11.46 -8.28
CA LYS A 44 -9.96 -12.73 -8.46
C LYS A 44 -8.45 -12.54 -8.52
N ARG A 45 -7.96 -11.31 -8.73
CA ARG A 45 -6.54 -10.96 -8.70
C ARG A 45 -5.93 -10.98 -7.30
N PHE A 46 -6.75 -11.01 -6.24
CA PHE A 46 -6.25 -11.13 -4.87
C PHE A 46 -5.77 -12.55 -4.57
N SER A 47 -4.59 -12.64 -3.97
CA SER A 47 -4.00 -13.87 -3.46
C SER A 47 -3.70 -13.75 -1.98
N LYS A 48 -4.22 -14.72 -1.21
CA LYS A 48 -3.90 -14.87 0.21
C LYS A 48 -2.58 -15.64 0.44
N ASN A 49 -1.89 -16.07 -0.60
CA ASN A 49 -0.73 -16.95 -0.43
C ASN A 49 0.48 -16.23 0.20
N ASN A 50 0.99 -16.78 1.31
CA ASN A 50 2.03 -16.18 2.15
C ASN A 50 1.66 -14.79 2.72
N THR A 51 0.37 -14.51 2.90
CA THR A 51 -0.11 -13.36 3.69
C THR A 51 0.12 -13.60 5.19
N GLY A 52 0.02 -12.54 5.99
CA GLY A 52 0.22 -12.58 7.44
C GLY A 52 1.42 -11.75 7.89
N VAL A 53 1.98 -12.08 9.05
CA VAL A 53 3.01 -11.25 9.69
C VAL A 53 4.23 -11.07 8.77
N VAL A 54 4.64 -9.81 8.60
CA VAL A 54 5.83 -9.43 7.83
C VAL A 54 6.99 -9.15 8.78
N GLY A 55 8.11 -9.83 8.56
CA GLY A 55 9.35 -9.59 9.29
C GLY A 55 10.11 -8.38 8.75
N ILE A 56 11.06 -7.88 9.55
CA ILE A 56 12.00 -6.84 9.14
C ILE A 56 13.41 -7.36 9.38
N THR A 57 14.19 -7.48 8.32
CA THR A 57 15.58 -7.90 8.38
C THR A 57 16.49 -6.68 8.46
N SER A 58 17.30 -6.57 9.51
CA SER A 58 18.34 -5.52 9.61
C SER A 58 19.63 -5.94 8.91
N GLU A 59 20.44 -4.98 8.48
CA GLU A 59 21.76 -5.27 7.89
C GLU A 59 22.69 -5.97 8.87
N ALA A 60 22.60 -5.64 10.17
CA ALA A 60 23.36 -6.32 11.20
C ALA A 60 22.98 -7.81 11.29
N ALA A 61 21.68 -8.12 11.28
CA ALA A 61 21.19 -9.49 11.29
C ALA A 61 21.56 -10.25 10.01
N ALA A 62 21.54 -9.60 8.85
CA ALA A 62 21.91 -10.21 7.57
C ALA A 62 23.41 -10.53 7.46
N ASN A 63 24.28 -9.65 7.98
CA ASN A 63 25.73 -9.76 7.83
C ASN A 63 26.41 -10.59 8.92
N ALA A 64 25.78 -10.76 10.07
CA ALA A 64 26.37 -11.48 11.18
C ALA A 64 25.70 -12.85 11.41
N ARG A 65 26.51 -13.85 11.76
CA ARG A 65 26.02 -15.15 12.27
C ARG A 65 25.59 -15.00 13.74
N ILE A 66 24.68 -14.07 14.02
CA ILE A 66 24.19 -13.82 15.37
C ILE A 66 23.18 -14.90 15.73
N ASN A 67 23.18 -15.33 17.00
CA ASN A 67 22.13 -16.20 17.49
C ASN A 67 20.79 -15.44 17.48
N ALA A 68 19.69 -16.12 17.17
CA ALA A 68 18.35 -15.49 17.17
C ALA A 68 18.00 -14.87 18.53
N GLU A 69 18.52 -15.42 19.62
CA GLU A 69 18.35 -14.91 20.99
C GLU A 69 19.05 -13.55 21.24
N GLU A 70 19.94 -13.12 20.34
CA GLU A 70 20.65 -11.84 20.40
C GLU A 70 20.07 -10.79 19.44
N ILE A 71 19.13 -11.19 18.56
CA ILE A 71 18.44 -10.28 17.64
C ILE A 71 17.30 -9.61 18.40
N PRO A 72 17.30 -8.28 18.58
CA PRO A 72 16.21 -7.57 19.26
C PRO A 72 14.89 -7.73 18.50
N ALA A 73 13.78 -7.77 19.23
CA ALA A 73 12.45 -7.74 18.62
C ALA A 73 12.22 -6.43 17.85
N GLY A 74 11.43 -6.51 16.77
CA GLY A 74 11.06 -5.36 15.97
C GLY A 74 9.99 -4.49 16.64
N SER A 75 9.88 -3.24 16.23
CA SER A 75 8.93 -2.26 16.80
C SER A 75 7.83 -1.82 15.83
N LEU A 76 7.79 -2.42 14.62
CA LEU A 76 6.85 -2.06 13.55
C LEU A 76 6.07 -3.32 13.13
N PRO A 77 4.95 -3.62 13.79
CA PRO A 77 4.09 -4.75 13.45
C PRO A 77 3.38 -4.51 12.12
N LEU A 78 3.64 -5.39 11.16
CA LEU A 78 3.12 -5.34 9.81
C LEU A 78 2.48 -6.67 9.44
N GLU A 79 1.40 -6.58 8.68
CA GLU A 79 0.65 -7.72 8.19
C GLU A 79 0.43 -7.56 6.70
N LEU A 80 0.93 -8.49 5.90
CA LEU A 80 0.61 -8.56 4.48
C LEU A 80 -0.82 -9.08 4.33
N ILE A 81 -1.75 -8.20 3.98
CA ILE A 81 -3.18 -8.53 3.79
C ILE A 81 -3.38 -9.27 2.49
N ALA A 82 -2.75 -8.77 1.43
CA ALA A 82 -2.97 -9.28 0.09
C ALA A 82 -1.80 -9.02 -0.85
N LYS A 83 -1.66 -9.94 -1.80
CA LYS A 83 -0.97 -9.68 -3.07
C LYS A 83 -2.02 -9.59 -4.16
N VAL A 84 -1.91 -8.59 -5.02
CA VAL A 84 -2.87 -8.33 -6.09
C VAL A 84 -2.13 -8.37 -7.40
N GLU A 85 -2.49 -9.33 -8.26
CA GLU A 85 -1.93 -9.38 -9.61
C GLU A 85 -2.27 -8.11 -10.39
N ALA A 86 -1.32 -7.62 -11.19
CA ALA A 86 -1.55 -6.46 -12.03
C ALA A 86 -2.61 -6.75 -13.11
N PRO A 87 -3.33 -5.74 -13.62
CA PRO A 87 -4.18 -5.92 -14.77
C PRO A 87 -3.39 -6.45 -15.97
N THR A 88 -4.06 -7.22 -16.82
CA THR A 88 -3.50 -7.71 -18.08
C THR A 88 -4.41 -7.34 -19.23
N HIS A 89 -3.84 -6.96 -20.37
CA HIS A 89 -4.58 -6.65 -21.58
C HIS A 89 -3.81 -7.13 -22.80
N ASP A 90 -4.46 -7.92 -23.66
CA ASP A 90 -3.86 -8.53 -24.85
C ASP A 90 -2.53 -9.29 -24.61
N GLY A 91 -2.38 -9.87 -23.42
CA GLY A 91 -1.19 -10.62 -23.01
C GLY A 91 -0.07 -9.77 -22.41
N ASP A 92 -0.20 -8.44 -22.42
CA ASP A 92 0.70 -7.54 -21.72
C ASP A 92 0.28 -7.38 -20.26
N VAL A 93 1.25 -7.51 -19.36
CA VAL A 93 1.07 -7.31 -17.92
C VAL A 93 1.47 -5.88 -17.58
N LEU A 94 0.56 -5.14 -16.95
CA LEU A 94 0.82 -3.78 -16.52
C LEU A 94 1.67 -3.73 -15.24
N GLN A 95 2.22 -2.55 -14.93
CA GLN A 95 2.97 -2.30 -13.71
C GLN A 95 2.34 -1.17 -12.91
N ALA A 96 2.14 -1.40 -11.61
CA ALA A 96 1.63 -0.34 -10.74
C ALA A 96 2.65 0.80 -10.66
N THR A 97 2.19 2.03 -10.84
CA THR A 97 3.03 3.23 -10.91
C THR A 97 2.86 4.13 -9.70
N HIS A 98 1.64 4.30 -9.20
CA HIS A 98 1.34 5.20 -8.10
C HIS A 98 0.10 4.72 -7.34
N VAL A 99 -0.02 5.16 -6.10
CA VAL A 99 -1.17 4.91 -5.25
C VAL A 99 -1.52 6.20 -4.55
N ASP A 100 -2.80 6.56 -4.54
CA ASP A 100 -3.33 7.53 -3.61
C ASP A 100 -4.44 6.92 -2.76
N ILE A 101 -4.58 7.37 -1.52
CA ILE A 101 -5.47 6.77 -0.52
C ILE A 101 -6.34 7.88 0.06
N ASP A 102 -7.66 7.72 -0.02
CA ASP A 102 -8.63 8.63 0.58
C ASP A 102 -9.76 7.84 1.23
N GLY A 103 -9.85 7.95 2.57
CA GLY A 103 -10.81 7.21 3.38
C GLY A 103 -10.76 5.71 3.12
N ASP A 104 -11.90 5.15 2.74
CA ASP A 104 -12.10 3.73 2.48
C ASP A 104 -11.64 3.29 1.08
N TYR A 105 -11.00 4.17 0.29
CA TYR A 105 -10.61 3.87 -1.08
C TYR A 105 -9.12 4.10 -1.33
N ALA A 106 -8.54 3.24 -2.17
CA ALA A 106 -7.23 3.44 -2.76
C ALA A 106 -7.32 3.41 -4.29
N TYR A 107 -6.59 4.32 -4.93
CA TYR A 107 -6.57 4.51 -6.38
C TYR A 107 -5.19 4.15 -6.90
N VAL A 108 -5.10 3.16 -7.77
CA VAL A 108 -3.81 2.61 -8.22
C VAL A 108 -3.70 2.78 -9.72
N THR A 109 -2.71 3.54 -10.18
CA THR A 109 -2.41 3.70 -11.60
C THR A 109 -1.40 2.66 -12.07
N TYR A 110 -1.46 2.38 -13.37
CA TYR A 110 -0.60 1.42 -14.03
C TYR A 110 -0.14 1.92 -15.41
N ASN A 111 1.04 1.48 -15.83
CA ASN A 111 1.56 1.67 -17.19
C ASN A 111 2.26 0.41 -17.73
N THR A 112 2.76 0.47 -18.96
CA THR A 112 3.67 -0.54 -19.52
C THR A 112 5.11 -0.06 -19.64
N ILE A 113 6.07 -0.97 -19.47
CA ILE A 113 7.46 -0.68 -19.81
C ILE A 113 7.62 -0.63 -21.33
N GLY A 114 8.26 0.43 -21.82
CA GLY A 114 8.74 0.52 -23.19
C GLY A 114 8.00 1.59 -23.97
N ALA A 115 7.88 1.39 -25.28
CA ALA A 115 7.28 2.38 -26.19
C ALA A 115 5.77 2.19 -26.42
N LYS A 116 5.18 1.12 -25.88
CA LYS A 116 3.74 0.88 -25.97
C LYS A 116 3.05 1.77 -24.94
N TYR A 117 2.02 2.49 -25.37
CA TYR A 117 1.09 3.12 -24.45
C TYR A 117 0.05 2.10 -24.04
N LEU A 118 0.01 1.74 -22.77
CA LEU A 118 -1.04 0.88 -22.22
C LEU A 118 -1.05 1.06 -20.71
N GLY A 119 -2.17 1.56 -20.20
CA GLY A 119 -2.30 1.94 -18.80
C GLY A 119 -3.62 1.49 -18.22
N ALA A 120 -3.72 1.59 -16.91
CA ALA A 120 -4.97 1.33 -16.22
C ALA A 120 -5.05 2.10 -14.92
N ILE A 121 -6.26 2.21 -14.38
CA ILE A 121 -6.49 2.62 -13.01
C ILE A 121 -7.50 1.67 -12.36
N ASP A 122 -7.16 1.19 -11.17
CA ASP A 122 -8.03 0.40 -10.30
C ASP A 122 -8.50 1.27 -9.12
N ILE A 123 -9.77 1.11 -8.73
CA ILE A 123 -10.31 1.63 -7.48
C ILE A 123 -10.52 0.46 -6.52
N PHE A 124 -9.76 0.45 -5.44
CA PHE A 124 -9.85 -0.51 -4.34
C PHE A 124 -10.76 0.05 -3.27
N ASP A 125 -11.65 -0.80 -2.74
CA ASP A 125 -12.35 -0.57 -1.47
C ASP A 125 -11.59 -1.33 -0.38
N ILE A 126 -11.16 -0.56 0.62
CA ILE A 126 -10.34 -1.00 1.75
C ILE A 126 -11.07 -0.76 3.09
N SER A 127 -12.39 -0.58 3.07
CA SER A 127 -13.20 -0.45 4.29
C SER A 127 -13.12 -1.69 5.20
N ASP A 128 -12.98 -2.88 4.63
CA ASP A 128 -12.59 -4.09 5.34
C ASP A 128 -11.09 -4.36 5.12
N VAL A 129 -10.29 -3.99 6.12
CA VAL A 129 -8.83 -4.14 6.14
C VAL A 129 -8.33 -5.55 5.85
N HIS A 130 -9.15 -6.56 6.11
CA HIS A 130 -8.78 -7.96 5.98
C HIS A 130 -9.35 -8.61 4.71
N ASN A 131 -10.30 -7.95 4.04
CA ASN A 131 -10.90 -8.41 2.79
C ASN A 131 -11.13 -7.26 1.78
N PRO A 132 -10.06 -6.57 1.35
CA PRO A 132 -10.18 -5.52 0.33
C PRO A 132 -10.67 -6.09 -1.00
N VAL A 133 -11.35 -5.25 -1.79
CA VAL A 133 -11.88 -5.63 -3.12
C VAL A 133 -11.57 -4.56 -4.16
N ILE A 134 -11.44 -4.95 -5.43
CA ILE A 134 -11.36 -3.98 -6.53
C ILE A 134 -12.79 -3.71 -7.00
N LYS A 135 -13.25 -2.47 -6.84
CA LYS A 135 -14.61 -2.04 -7.18
C LYS A 135 -14.79 -1.68 -8.64
N SER A 136 -13.78 -1.05 -9.24
CA SER A 136 -13.85 -0.55 -10.59
C SER A 136 -12.47 -0.50 -11.22
N GLN A 137 -12.43 -0.63 -12.54
CA GLN A 137 -11.23 -0.55 -13.35
C GLN A 137 -11.51 0.23 -14.64
N ALA A 138 -10.53 1.01 -15.08
CA ALA A 138 -10.45 1.54 -16.43
C ALA A 138 -9.11 1.14 -17.05
N ILE A 139 -9.12 0.48 -18.22
CA ILE A 139 -7.93 0.21 -19.04
C ILE A 139 -7.90 1.19 -20.20
N PHE A 140 -6.76 1.84 -20.42
CA PHE A 140 -6.49 2.78 -21.50
C PHE A 140 -5.56 2.12 -22.51
N THR A 141 -6.04 1.83 -23.72
CA THR A 141 -5.28 1.09 -24.74
C THR A 141 -4.20 1.92 -25.42
N ASP A 142 -4.24 3.24 -25.25
CA ASP A 142 -3.40 4.21 -25.95
C ASP A 142 -2.90 5.32 -25.00
N ALA A 143 -2.82 5.04 -23.70
CA ALA A 143 -2.21 5.95 -22.71
C ALA A 143 -1.56 5.19 -21.54
N ASP A 144 -0.43 5.69 -21.05
CA ASP A 144 0.23 5.26 -19.80
C ASP A 144 -0.18 6.17 -18.64
N LEU A 145 -0.47 5.60 -17.46
CA LEU A 145 -0.83 6.36 -16.27
C LEU A 145 0.29 6.31 -15.22
N ASN A 146 0.83 7.46 -14.84
CA ASN A 146 2.09 7.58 -14.07
C ASN A 146 1.90 7.96 -12.61
N ALA A 147 0.91 8.80 -12.33
CA ALA A 147 0.55 9.26 -10.98
C ALA A 147 -0.93 9.58 -10.88
N VAL A 148 -1.46 9.57 -9.66
CA VAL A 148 -2.84 9.93 -9.35
C VAL A 148 -2.91 10.68 -8.03
N ASP A 149 -3.81 11.66 -7.97
CA ASP A 149 -4.18 12.42 -6.79
C ASP A 149 -5.71 12.52 -6.73
N PHE A 150 -6.31 12.19 -5.59
CA PHE A 150 -7.74 12.29 -5.36
C PHE A 150 -8.08 13.55 -4.57
N VAL A 151 -8.98 14.36 -5.12
CA VAL A 151 -9.44 15.59 -4.48
C VAL A 151 -10.94 15.75 -4.68
N GLU A 152 -11.69 15.86 -3.57
CA GLU A 152 -13.10 16.25 -3.55
C GLU A 152 -14.00 15.43 -4.52
N GLY A 153 -13.81 14.10 -4.58
CA GLY A 153 -14.62 13.24 -5.45
C GLY A 153 -14.12 13.17 -6.89
N ARG A 154 -12.91 13.65 -7.18
CA ARG A 154 -12.31 13.61 -8.52
C ARG A 154 -10.90 13.06 -8.46
N LEU A 155 -10.56 12.23 -9.44
CA LEU A 155 -9.21 11.78 -9.70
C LEU A 155 -8.55 12.69 -10.72
N TYR A 156 -7.31 13.04 -10.45
CA TYR A 156 -6.40 13.77 -11.32
C TYR A 156 -5.23 12.84 -11.61
N ILE A 157 -5.02 12.51 -12.88
CA ILE A 157 -4.10 11.45 -13.29
C ILE A 157 -3.07 12.03 -14.25
N ALA A 158 -1.79 11.94 -13.89
CA ALA A 158 -0.69 12.30 -14.77
C ALA A 158 -0.46 11.17 -15.79
N ALA A 159 -0.52 11.48 -17.08
CA ALA A 159 -0.47 10.49 -18.15
C ALA A 159 0.47 10.88 -19.31
N ALA A 160 0.88 9.86 -20.05
CA ALA A 160 1.41 10.00 -21.41
C ALA A 160 0.43 9.34 -22.38
N VAL A 161 0.07 10.02 -23.46
CA VAL A 161 -0.99 9.61 -24.39
C VAL A 161 -0.42 9.51 -25.79
N ASP A 162 -0.85 8.50 -26.55
CA ASP A 162 -0.57 8.45 -27.97
C ASP A 162 -1.32 9.58 -28.70
N VAL A 163 -0.57 10.52 -29.25
CA VAL A 163 -1.13 11.68 -29.98
C VAL A 163 -1.80 11.30 -31.29
N ASP A 164 -1.50 10.12 -31.83
CA ASP A 164 -2.15 9.59 -33.04
C ASP A 164 -3.47 8.86 -32.71
N ALA A 165 -3.79 8.66 -31.43
CA ALA A 165 -5.07 8.09 -30.99
C ALA A 165 -6.21 9.13 -30.98
N ASP A 166 -7.46 8.65 -30.99
CA ASP A 166 -8.66 9.50 -31.07
C ASP A 166 -9.07 10.09 -29.71
N TYR A 167 -8.11 10.59 -28.93
CA TYR A 167 -8.37 11.32 -27.67
C TYR A 167 -8.54 12.83 -27.88
N GLY A 168 -8.19 13.35 -29.05
CA GLY A 168 -8.25 14.80 -29.33
C GLY A 168 -7.25 15.62 -28.52
N VAL A 169 -6.10 15.04 -28.17
CA VAL A 169 -5.03 15.68 -27.41
C VAL A 169 -4.09 16.48 -28.33
N ASP A 170 -3.52 17.56 -27.80
CA ASP A 170 -2.59 18.43 -28.53
C ASP A 170 -1.11 18.02 -28.37
N GLY A 171 -0.84 17.12 -27.41
CA GLY A 171 0.49 16.64 -27.08
C GLY A 171 0.44 15.38 -26.20
N PRO A 172 1.58 14.71 -26.00
CA PRO A 172 1.63 13.42 -25.30
C PRO A 172 1.48 13.57 -23.78
N ALA A 173 2.01 14.63 -23.16
CA ALA A 173 1.82 14.87 -21.73
C ALA A 173 0.40 15.38 -21.46
N ASN A 174 -0.34 14.70 -20.57
CA ASN A 174 -1.72 15.05 -20.27
C ASN A 174 -2.03 14.91 -18.77
N LEU A 175 -2.87 15.82 -18.28
CA LEU A 175 -3.64 15.63 -17.06
C LEU A 175 -5.00 15.07 -17.43
N ILE A 176 -5.32 13.86 -16.95
CA ILE A 176 -6.63 13.23 -17.12
C ILE A 176 -7.46 13.48 -15.85
N THR A 177 -8.73 13.84 -16.00
CA THR A 177 -9.65 14.02 -14.87
C THR A 177 -10.90 13.16 -15.00
N VAL A 178 -11.35 12.58 -13.89
CA VAL A 178 -12.59 11.80 -13.82
C VAL A 178 -13.22 11.92 -12.44
N SER A 179 -14.55 11.99 -12.37
CA SER A 179 -15.28 12.04 -11.09
C SER A 179 -15.54 10.63 -10.59
N THR A 180 -15.49 10.42 -9.27
CA THR A 180 -15.79 9.13 -8.63
C THR A 180 -16.77 9.30 -7.47
N SER A 181 -17.51 8.24 -7.18
CA SER A 181 -18.37 8.15 -6.00
C SER A 181 -18.55 6.69 -5.59
N ASN A 182 -18.41 6.39 -4.30
CA ASN A 182 -18.57 5.05 -3.72
C ASN A 182 -17.78 3.96 -4.48
N GLY A 183 -16.54 4.26 -4.85
CA GLY A 183 -15.66 3.34 -5.56
C GLY A 183 -15.96 3.14 -7.04
N ALA A 184 -16.79 3.99 -7.66
CA ALA A 184 -17.15 3.91 -9.07
C ALA A 184 -16.83 5.21 -9.84
N PHE A 185 -16.49 5.10 -11.12
CA PHE A 185 -16.39 6.25 -12.02
C PHE A 185 -17.79 6.80 -12.33
N THR A 186 -17.95 8.12 -12.27
CA THR A 186 -19.26 8.81 -12.39
C THR A 186 -19.29 9.87 -13.50
N SER A 187 -18.18 10.08 -14.20
CA SER A 187 -18.08 10.96 -15.36
C SER A 187 -17.19 10.36 -16.44
N ASP A 188 -17.21 10.96 -17.62
CA ASP A 188 -16.25 10.69 -18.68
C ASP A 188 -14.84 11.14 -18.27
N PHE A 189 -13.83 10.51 -18.84
CA PHE A 189 -12.42 10.93 -18.69
C PHE A 189 -12.15 12.13 -19.57
N GLN A 190 -11.67 13.22 -18.97
CA GLN A 190 -11.34 14.46 -19.67
C GLN A 190 -9.84 14.66 -19.72
N PHE A 191 -9.30 14.96 -20.89
CA PHE A 191 -7.87 15.13 -21.13
C PHE A 191 -7.53 16.61 -21.25
N SER A 192 -6.46 17.03 -20.58
CA SER A 192 -5.90 18.38 -20.68
C SER A 192 -4.42 18.26 -21.03
N SER A 193 -4.08 18.56 -22.28
CA SER A 193 -2.69 18.50 -22.74
C SER A 193 -1.86 19.60 -22.08
N VAL A 194 -0.66 19.21 -21.65
CA VAL A 194 0.37 20.11 -21.14
C VAL A 194 1.62 19.97 -21.99
N GLU A 195 2.49 20.98 -21.97
CA GLU A 195 3.77 20.91 -22.67
C GLU A 195 4.68 19.85 -22.02
N GLY A 196 5.46 19.14 -22.84
CA GLY A 196 6.34 18.05 -22.43
C GLY A 196 5.96 16.70 -23.05
N TYR A 197 6.81 15.69 -22.82
CA TYR A 197 6.64 14.35 -23.40
C TYR A 197 5.78 13.40 -22.56
N VAL A 198 5.75 13.61 -21.26
CA VAL A 198 5.03 12.78 -20.29
C VAL A 198 4.67 13.63 -19.07
N SER A 199 3.43 13.57 -18.60
CA SER A 199 3.12 14.05 -17.25
C SER A 199 3.60 13.01 -16.24
N THR A 200 4.54 13.39 -15.40
CA THR A 200 5.28 12.47 -14.50
C THR A 200 4.64 12.37 -13.13
N ASP A 201 4.04 13.45 -12.64
CA ASP A 201 3.43 13.49 -11.32
C ASP A 201 2.31 14.53 -11.20
N VAL A 202 1.49 14.39 -10.17
CA VAL A 202 0.37 15.28 -9.87
C VAL A 202 0.19 15.41 -8.37
N ALA A 203 -0.12 16.62 -7.91
CA ALA A 203 -0.45 16.92 -6.53
C ALA A 203 -1.49 18.05 -6.48
N HIS A 204 -1.89 18.44 -5.27
CA HIS A 204 -2.76 19.59 -5.09
C HIS A 204 -2.24 20.54 -4.00
N THR A 205 -2.61 21.80 -4.16
CA THR A 205 -2.56 22.84 -3.13
C THR A 205 -3.98 23.07 -2.60
N ASP A 206 -4.20 24.04 -1.73
CA ASP A 206 -5.56 24.41 -1.32
C ASP A 206 -6.45 24.82 -2.51
N ALA A 207 -5.91 25.59 -3.46
CA ALA A 207 -6.68 26.22 -4.55
C ALA A 207 -6.52 25.56 -5.92
N ASN A 208 -5.38 24.90 -6.17
CA ASN A 208 -4.99 24.42 -7.49
C ASN A 208 -4.62 22.94 -7.49
N ILE A 209 -4.82 22.30 -8.63
CA ILE A 209 -4.15 21.05 -9.00
C ILE A 209 -2.84 21.41 -9.68
N VAL A 210 -1.78 20.68 -9.36
CA VAL A 210 -0.44 20.87 -9.89
C VAL A 210 -0.08 19.65 -10.70
N ASN A 211 0.13 19.83 -12.00
CA ASN A 211 0.70 18.80 -12.86
C ASN A 211 2.15 19.15 -13.18
N VAL A 212 3.01 18.15 -13.18
CA VAL A 212 4.38 18.28 -13.67
C VAL A 212 4.63 17.33 -14.83
N SER A 213 5.35 17.81 -15.84
CA SER A 213 5.79 17.01 -16.98
C SER A 213 7.31 16.93 -17.06
N GLY A 214 7.80 15.83 -17.61
CA GLY A 214 9.22 15.44 -17.60
C GLY A 214 10.12 16.33 -18.46
N THR A 215 10.85 15.72 -19.39
CA THR A 215 11.84 16.41 -20.23
C THR A 215 11.21 17.55 -21.04
N GLU A 216 11.85 18.73 -21.01
CA GLU A 216 11.34 19.98 -21.60
C GLU A 216 9.92 20.31 -21.10
N GLY A 217 9.66 19.99 -19.83
CA GLY A 217 8.34 20.04 -19.24
C GLY A 217 8.02 21.31 -18.47
N MET A 218 6.84 21.30 -17.86
CA MET A 218 6.24 22.43 -17.17
C MET A 218 5.69 22.00 -15.83
N VAL A 219 5.81 22.88 -14.84
CA VAL A 219 4.88 22.91 -13.71
C VAL A 219 3.66 23.69 -14.17
N THR A 220 2.49 23.07 -14.15
CA THR A 220 1.22 23.68 -14.59
C THR A 220 0.22 23.69 -13.45
N LEU A 221 -0.29 24.87 -13.10
CA LEU A 221 -1.36 25.05 -12.11
C LEU A 221 -2.71 25.13 -12.79
N PHE A 222 -3.62 24.25 -12.41
CA PHE A 222 -5.03 24.26 -12.80
C PHE A 222 -5.91 24.70 -11.63
N ASP A 223 -6.82 25.63 -11.86
CA ASP A 223 -7.83 26.00 -10.86
C ASP A 223 -8.75 24.81 -10.57
N LYS A 224 -8.90 24.43 -9.29
CA LYS A 224 -9.73 23.27 -8.90
C LYS A 224 -11.20 23.42 -9.32
N SER A 225 -11.74 24.64 -9.34
CA SER A 225 -13.16 24.91 -9.56
C SER A 225 -13.60 24.77 -11.01
N ASN A 226 -12.69 25.02 -11.96
CA ASN A 226 -13.03 25.11 -13.37
C ASN A 226 -12.00 24.46 -14.31
N SER A 227 -10.92 23.91 -13.77
CA SER A 227 -9.86 23.19 -14.50
C SER A 227 -9.14 24.04 -15.56
N LEU A 228 -9.17 25.37 -15.44
CA LEU A 228 -8.40 26.27 -16.32
C LEU A 228 -6.97 26.42 -15.80
N VAL A 229 -6.01 26.52 -16.72
CA VAL A 229 -4.62 26.84 -16.39
C VAL A 229 -4.55 28.28 -15.84
N VAL A 230 -3.96 28.45 -14.65
CA VAL A 230 -3.80 29.75 -13.99
C VAL A 230 -2.35 30.23 -13.92
N ALA A 231 -1.39 29.31 -13.91
CA ALA A 231 0.04 29.63 -13.99
C ALA A 231 0.81 28.44 -14.55
N GLN A 232 1.98 28.72 -15.15
CA GLN A 232 2.88 27.68 -15.62
C GLN A 232 4.34 28.16 -15.61
N ALA A 233 5.28 27.25 -15.39
CA ALA A 233 6.72 27.53 -15.40
C ALA A 233 7.51 26.36 -16.00
N ALA A 234 8.50 26.66 -16.84
CA ALA A 234 9.31 25.66 -17.53
C ALA A 234 10.44 25.11 -16.66
N PHE A 235 10.69 23.81 -16.78
CA PHE A 235 11.77 23.07 -16.12
C PHE A 235 12.38 22.08 -17.10
N ALA A 236 13.58 21.59 -16.78
CA ALA A 236 14.33 20.75 -17.70
C ALA A 236 13.78 19.32 -17.72
N ASP A 237 13.50 18.75 -16.54
CA ASP A 237 13.16 17.33 -16.42
C ASP A 237 12.45 16.99 -15.09
N LEU A 238 11.16 17.34 -14.95
CA LEU A 238 10.46 17.15 -13.68
C LEU A 238 10.12 15.67 -13.42
N ARG A 239 10.40 15.22 -12.19
CA ARG A 239 10.18 13.83 -11.75
C ARG A 239 9.03 13.69 -10.78
N SER A 240 8.85 14.66 -9.88
CA SER A 240 7.80 14.63 -8.85
C SER A 240 7.46 16.02 -8.32
N VAL A 241 6.28 16.14 -7.72
CA VAL A 241 5.79 17.34 -7.07
C VAL A 241 5.15 17.00 -5.72
N THR A 242 5.36 17.84 -4.71
CA THR A 242 4.64 17.75 -3.43
C THR A 242 4.35 19.15 -2.88
N TYR A 243 3.32 19.26 -2.04
CA TYR A 243 2.91 20.51 -1.40
C TYR A 243 2.92 20.35 0.11
N GLY A 244 3.55 21.29 0.81
CA GLY A 244 3.62 21.26 2.28
C GLY A 244 4.30 22.50 2.86
N GLY A 245 3.98 22.83 4.11
CA GLY A 245 4.51 24.03 4.76
C GLY A 245 4.19 25.34 4.01
N GLY A 246 3.11 25.36 3.23
CA GLY A 246 2.72 26.51 2.41
C GLY A 246 3.53 26.69 1.13
N LYS A 247 4.39 25.73 0.76
CA LYS A 247 5.28 25.80 -0.41
C LYS A 247 5.03 24.63 -1.35
N LEU A 248 5.28 24.85 -2.63
CA LEU A 248 5.33 23.79 -3.62
C LEU A 248 6.78 23.35 -3.80
N PHE A 249 7.03 22.04 -3.79
CA PHE A 249 8.35 21.47 -4.06
C PHE A 249 8.28 20.64 -5.33
N VAL A 250 9.18 20.92 -6.27
CA VAL A 250 9.28 20.16 -7.52
C VAL A 250 10.68 19.58 -7.63
N LEU A 251 10.75 18.29 -7.94
CA LEU A 251 12.00 17.58 -8.13
C LEU A 251 12.36 17.58 -9.61
N ASP A 252 13.45 18.25 -9.96
CA ASP A 252 14.03 18.29 -11.28
C ASP A 252 15.20 17.30 -11.39
N GLY A 253 15.23 16.58 -12.52
CA GLY A 253 16.23 15.57 -12.86
C GLY A 253 17.68 16.08 -12.86
N GLU A 254 17.88 17.35 -13.20
CA GLU A 254 19.17 18.00 -13.38
C GLU A 254 19.53 18.96 -12.23
N GLU A 255 18.57 19.74 -11.73
CA GLU A 255 18.80 20.77 -10.71
C GLU A 255 18.60 20.29 -9.26
N GLY A 256 17.91 19.16 -9.05
CA GLY A 256 17.45 18.73 -7.73
C GLY A 256 16.10 19.33 -7.35
N VAL A 257 15.86 19.58 -6.07
CA VAL A 257 14.56 20.11 -5.61
C VAL A 257 14.53 21.63 -5.75
N ASN A 258 13.44 22.16 -6.29
CA ASN A 258 13.13 23.58 -6.33
C ASN A 258 11.89 23.87 -5.47
N SER A 259 12.03 24.77 -4.49
CA SER A 259 10.90 25.28 -3.72
C SER A 259 10.32 26.50 -4.42
N LEU A 260 9.00 26.50 -4.64
CA LEU A 260 8.25 27.50 -5.37
C LEU A 260 7.10 28.05 -4.54
N ASP A 261 6.78 29.32 -4.76
CA ASP A 261 5.51 29.90 -4.31
C ASP A 261 4.33 29.18 -5.02
N PRO A 262 3.32 28.69 -4.30
CA PRO A 262 2.27 27.82 -4.86
C PRO A 262 1.25 28.54 -5.76
N VAL A 263 1.38 29.87 -5.93
CA VAL A 263 0.48 30.68 -6.76
C VAL A 263 1.21 31.24 -7.97
N THR A 264 2.38 31.85 -7.74
CA THR A 264 3.17 32.56 -8.75
C THR A 264 4.23 31.68 -9.41
N LEU A 265 4.52 30.51 -8.84
CA LEU A 265 5.62 29.61 -9.22
C LEU A 265 7.00 30.27 -9.16
N ALA A 266 7.14 31.37 -8.38
CA ALA A 266 8.43 32.00 -8.16
C ALA A 266 9.33 31.08 -7.34
N LYS A 267 10.52 30.77 -7.86
CA LYS A 267 11.54 29.97 -7.16
C LYS A 267 12.05 30.72 -5.93
N GLU A 268 11.97 30.08 -4.78
CA GLU A 268 12.41 30.63 -3.49
C GLU A 268 13.80 30.15 -3.10
N PHE A 269 14.03 28.84 -3.13
CA PHE A 269 15.33 28.21 -2.92
C PHE A 269 15.41 26.86 -3.64
N SER A 270 16.61 26.29 -3.70
CA SER A 270 16.84 24.97 -4.29
C SER A 270 17.71 24.09 -3.39
N ILE A 271 17.52 22.78 -3.49
CA ILE A 271 18.33 21.74 -2.87
C ILE A 271 19.04 21.01 -4.00
N ALA A 272 20.35 21.20 -4.11
CA ALA A 272 21.14 20.53 -5.12
C ALA A 272 21.24 19.04 -4.79
N LEU A 273 20.73 18.20 -5.69
CA LEU A 273 20.92 16.76 -5.64
C LEU A 273 22.02 16.38 -6.64
N GLY A 274 22.75 15.30 -6.35
CA GLY A 274 23.70 14.75 -7.31
C GLY A 274 22.99 14.27 -8.60
N ALA A 275 23.78 14.06 -9.65
CA ALA A 275 23.28 13.41 -10.85
C ALA A 275 22.79 11.99 -10.54
N ASP A 276 21.72 11.58 -11.21
CA ASP A 276 21.12 10.26 -11.09
C ASP A 276 20.85 9.66 -12.50
N TYR A 277 20.29 8.46 -12.55
CA TYR A 277 19.91 7.83 -13.80
C TYR A 277 18.82 8.64 -14.54
N SER A 278 19.02 8.82 -15.85
CA SER A 278 18.06 9.49 -16.73
C SER A 278 16.71 8.79 -16.69
N GLY A 279 15.62 9.54 -16.50
CA GLY A 279 14.26 9.01 -16.44
C GLY A 279 13.91 8.17 -15.20
N ALA A 280 14.84 7.93 -14.26
CA ALA A 280 14.53 7.21 -13.02
C ALA A 280 13.44 7.89 -12.19
N LYS A 281 12.46 7.11 -11.73
CA LYS A 281 11.42 7.63 -10.84
C LYS A 281 12.07 8.04 -9.51
N ARG A 282 11.68 9.21 -9.01
CA ARG A 282 12.03 9.72 -7.70
C ARG A 282 10.85 10.53 -7.18
N THR A 283 10.45 10.30 -5.92
CA THR A 283 9.35 11.03 -5.28
C THR A 283 9.83 11.83 -4.08
N MET A 284 8.94 12.68 -3.60
CA MET A 284 9.11 13.43 -2.36
C MET A 284 7.89 13.22 -1.48
N ASP A 285 8.09 13.37 -0.17
CA ASP A 285 7.00 13.42 0.78
C ASP A 285 7.27 14.46 1.86
N VAL A 286 6.21 14.93 2.52
CA VAL A 286 6.29 15.94 3.57
C VAL A 286 5.95 15.31 4.91
N HIS A 287 6.87 15.45 5.86
CA HIS A 287 6.68 14.96 7.24
C HIS A 287 6.93 16.11 8.22
N GLY A 288 5.87 16.63 8.83
CA GLY A 288 5.96 17.76 9.76
C GLY A 288 6.62 18.99 9.14
N GLU A 289 7.77 19.39 9.69
CA GLU A 289 8.58 20.52 9.18
C GLU A 289 9.70 20.10 8.20
N THR A 290 9.66 18.85 7.73
CA THR A 290 10.69 18.27 6.86
C THR A 290 10.15 17.81 5.51
N LEU A 291 11.00 17.90 4.50
CA LEU A 291 10.85 17.30 3.19
C LEU A 291 11.73 16.06 3.12
N VAL A 292 11.13 14.91 2.79
CA VAL A 292 11.85 13.69 2.48
C VAL A 292 11.94 13.55 0.97
N VAL A 293 13.15 13.28 0.46
CA VAL A 293 13.43 13.23 -0.98
C VAL A 293 14.09 11.89 -1.28
N SER A 294 13.55 11.13 -2.24
CA SER A 294 14.27 9.98 -2.77
C SER A 294 15.41 10.44 -3.67
N GLU A 295 16.64 10.01 -3.38
CA GLU A 295 17.87 10.44 -4.05
C GLU A 295 18.50 9.33 -4.91
N GLY A 296 17.66 8.43 -5.45
CA GLY A 296 18.09 7.35 -6.32
C GLY A 296 19.08 6.42 -5.61
N ALA A 297 20.26 6.24 -6.17
CA ALA A 297 21.30 5.38 -5.58
C ALA A 297 21.82 5.86 -4.20
N ASN A 298 21.52 7.10 -3.78
CA ASN A 298 21.98 7.66 -2.52
C ASN A 298 20.98 7.50 -1.36
N GLY A 299 19.88 6.77 -1.55
CA GLY A 299 18.88 6.56 -0.52
C GLY A 299 17.87 7.71 -0.41
N ALA A 300 17.58 8.17 0.80
CA ALA A 300 16.62 9.25 1.05
C ALA A 300 17.25 10.39 1.88
N GLY A 301 17.13 11.63 1.40
CA GLY A 301 17.53 12.82 2.16
C GLY A 301 16.35 13.43 2.91
N ILE A 302 16.62 13.97 4.10
CA ILE A 302 15.66 14.68 4.95
C ILE A 302 16.12 16.13 5.08
N TYR A 303 15.27 17.07 4.67
CA TYR A 303 15.58 18.49 4.57
C TYR A 303 14.57 19.33 5.32
N THR A 304 14.96 20.49 5.84
CA THR A 304 14.02 21.44 6.46
C THR A 304 13.15 22.13 5.39
N LEU A 305 11.82 22.10 5.53
CA LEU A 305 10.89 22.70 4.56
C LEU A 305 11.10 24.21 4.34
N SER A 306 11.51 24.92 5.39
CA SER A 306 11.58 26.39 5.33
C SER A 306 12.75 26.94 4.51
N ASN A 307 13.85 26.19 4.40
CA ASN A 307 15.11 26.68 3.82
C ASN A 307 15.94 25.64 3.05
N GLY A 308 15.52 24.37 3.03
CA GLY A 308 16.20 23.29 2.31
C GLY A 308 17.48 22.77 2.97
N SER A 309 17.76 23.07 4.24
CA SER A 309 18.95 22.54 4.91
C SER A 309 18.82 21.03 5.20
N GLU A 310 19.80 20.24 4.76
CA GLU A 310 19.89 18.80 5.05
C GLU A 310 19.99 18.57 6.56
N GLN A 311 19.10 17.73 7.09
CA GLN A 311 19.09 17.28 8.48
C GLN A 311 19.77 15.92 8.62
N SER A 312 19.46 15.01 7.70
CA SER A 312 19.98 13.65 7.69
C SER A 312 19.83 13.03 6.31
N ARG A 313 20.51 11.90 6.10
CA ARG A 313 20.44 11.08 4.90
C ARG A 313 20.44 9.62 5.31
N ILE A 314 19.50 8.87 4.75
CA ILE A 314 19.31 7.45 5.01
C ILE A 314 19.81 6.67 3.81
N GLU A 315 20.87 5.89 4.02
CA GLU A 315 21.40 4.98 3.00
C GLU A 315 20.42 3.81 2.74
N ILE A 316 20.53 3.20 1.56
CA ILE A 316 19.74 2.02 1.21
C ILE A 316 20.29 0.80 1.97
N PRO A 317 19.54 0.18 2.89
CA PRO A 317 20.01 -1.02 3.56
C PRO A 317 20.02 -2.20 2.58
N VAL A 318 21.13 -2.96 2.54
CA VAL A 318 21.27 -4.13 1.67
C VAL A 318 21.41 -5.40 2.49
N VAL A 319 20.33 -6.20 2.52
CA VAL A 319 20.23 -7.42 3.35
C VAL A 319 20.37 -8.73 2.57
N SER A 320 20.49 -8.65 1.25
CA SER A 320 20.61 -9.82 0.36
C SER A 320 21.79 -9.68 -0.61
N THR A 321 22.39 -10.81 -0.97
CA THR A 321 23.49 -10.86 -1.95
C THR A 321 22.98 -11.13 -3.37
N GLY A 322 23.76 -10.74 -4.38
CA GLY A 322 23.43 -11.01 -5.79
C GLY A 322 22.41 -10.06 -6.41
N LEU A 323 22.10 -8.95 -5.74
CA LEU A 323 21.30 -7.87 -6.31
C LEU A 323 22.05 -7.18 -7.45
N VAL A 324 21.28 -6.67 -8.42
CA VAL A 324 21.81 -5.85 -9.52
C VAL A 324 22.04 -4.45 -8.96
N THR A 325 23.31 -4.04 -8.86
CA THR A 325 23.73 -2.78 -8.22
C THR A 325 23.03 -1.57 -8.83
N GLU A 326 22.86 -1.54 -10.15
CA GLU A 326 22.21 -0.46 -10.89
C GLU A 326 20.70 -0.38 -10.61
N GLU A 327 20.10 -1.43 -10.05
CA GLU A 327 18.70 -1.46 -9.63
C GLU A 327 18.52 -1.20 -8.12
N ILE A 328 19.60 -0.94 -7.38
CA ILE A 328 19.56 -0.52 -5.97
C ILE A 328 19.41 1.00 -5.94
N VAL A 329 18.18 1.45 -6.13
CA VAL A 329 17.83 2.87 -6.19
C VAL A 329 16.55 3.12 -5.41
N THR A 330 16.52 4.16 -4.58
CA THR A 330 15.28 4.63 -3.94
C THR A 330 14.45 5.36 -4.98
N ASN A 331 13.40 4.70 -5.46
CA ASN A 331 12.48 5.22 -6.47
C ASN A 331 11.36 6.06 -5.85
N ALA A 332 10.97 5.74 -4.62
CA ALA A 332 9.91 6.43 -3.92
C ALA A 332 10.14 6.44 -2.41
N VAL A 333 9.66 7.50 -1.78
CA VAL A 333 9.56 7.67 -0.33
C VAL A 333 8.13 8.03 0.05
N THR A 334 7.71 7.58 1.22
CA THR A 334 6.46 7.98 1.85
C THR A 334 6.63 7.93 3.36
N THR A 335 5.87 8.76 4.07
CA THR A 335 5.91 8.90 5.51
C THR A 335 4.53 8.77 6.10
N ASN A 336 4.48 8.30 7.34
CA ASN A 336 3.32 8.46 8.21
C ASN A 336 3.77 9.20 9.47
N GLU A 337 2.96 9.23 10.54
CA GLU A 337 3.32 9.98 11.76
C GLU A 337 4.64 9.53 12.41
N ARG A 338 5.06 8.28 12.23
CA ARG A 338 6.17 7.69 12.99
C ARG A 338 7.24 7.03 12.13
N HIS A 339 7.02 6.89 10.83
CA HIS A 339 7.88 6.10 9.96
C HIS A 339 8.09 6.75 8.60
N LEU A 340 9.26 6.48 8.04
CA LEU A 340 9.58 6.65 6.63
C LEU A 340 9.73 5.27 5.99
N PHE A 341 9.08 5.06 4.85
CA PHE A 341 9.23 3.90 4.00
C PHE A 341 9.90 4.28 2.68
N MET A 342 10.83 3.46 2.23
CA MET A 342 11.61 3.70 1.01
C MET A 342 11.46 2.50 0.08
N ALA A 343 11.03 2.72 -1.17
CA ALA A 343 11.00 1.70 -2.20
C ALA A 343 12.35 1.66 -2.95
N ASN A 344 13.21 0.70 -2.63
CA ASN A 344 14.62 0.69 -3.03
C ASN A 344 14.92 -0.25 -4.21
N GLY A 345 14.02 -0.34 -5.19
CA GLY A 345 14.21 -1.17 -6.37
C GLY A 345 14.49 -2.62 -5.98
N SER A 346 15.62 -3.17 -6.44
CA SER A 346 16.02 -4.56 -6.17
C SER A 346 16.32 -4.85 -4.68
N ALA A 347 16.58 -3.83 -3.86
CA ALA A 347 16.79 -3.98 -2.41
C ALA A 347 15.47 -4.04 -1.61
N GLY A 348 14.31 -3.93 -2.27
CA GLY A 348 12.99 -4.03 -1.63
C GLY A 348 12.60 -2.79 -0.83
N VAL A 349 11.62 -2.93 0.06
CA VAL A 349 11.12 -1.82 0.87
C VAL A 349 11.85 -1.76 2.20
N SER A 350 12.44 -0.62 2.55
CA SER A 350 12.98 -0.39 3.89
C SER A 350 12.08 0.49 4.74
N ALA A 351 12.13 0.28 6.05
CA ALA A 351 11.43 1.09 7.04
C ALA A 351 12.42 1.79 7.98
N VAL A 352 12.07 3.01 8.36
CA VAL A 352 12.87 3.90 9.22
C VAL A 352 11.91 4.47 10.26
N ALA A 353 12.28 4.40 11.54
CA ALA A 353 11.55 5.10 12.60
C ALA A 353 11.96 6.58 12.62
N LEU A 354 10.96 7.45 12.68
CA LEU A 354 11.09 8.90 12.83
C LEU A 354 10.77 9.26 14.29
N GLY A 355 11.63 10.08 14.88
CA GLY A 355 11.55 10.48 16.29
C GLY A 355 12.65 11.49 16.62
N GLU A 356 13.07 11.56 17.89
CA GLU A 356 14.24 12.38 18.28
C GLU A 356 15.49 11.96 17.51
N ASP A 357 15.66 10.64 17.32
CA ASP A 357 16.67 10.04 16.46
C ASP A 357 16.00 9.33 15.29
N VAL A 358 16.56 9.48 14.08
CA VAL A 358 16.14 8.71 12.91
C VAL A 358 16.86 7.37 12.90
N LYS A 359 16.10 6.26 12.89
CA LYS A 359 16.65 4.90 13.03
C LYS A 359 16.14 3.97 11.93
N THR A 360 17.05 3.47 11.11
CA THR A 360 16.73 2.40 10.15
C THR A 360 16.31 1.13 10.89
N LEU A 361 15.11 0.64 10.60
CA LEU A 361 14.57 -0.60 11.17
C LEU A 361 15.06 -1.81 10.37
N GLY A 362 15.16 -1.67 9.05
CA GLY A 362 15.65 -2.69 8.14
C GLY A 362 14.82 -2.78 6.87
N VAL A 363 14.91 -3.92 6.18
CA VAL A 363 14.17 -4.24 4.96
C VAL A 363 13.01 -5.16 5.30
N LEU A 364 11.81 -4.84 4.80
CA LEU A 364 10.62 -5.67 4.96
C LEU A 364 10.81 -6.98 4.18
N ASP A 365 10.43 -8.10 4.79
CA ASP A 365 10.48 -9.43 4.17
C ASP A 365 9.34 -9.60 3.12
N LEU A 366 9.36 -8.74 2.10
CA LEU A 366 8.40 -8.70 0.99
C LEU A 366 9.00 -9.31 -0.28
N TYR A 367 8.12 -9.56 -1.26
CA TYR A 367 8.51 -10.18 -2.53
C TYR A 367 8.78 -9.15 -3.62
N GLY A 368 9.77 -9.44 -4.47
CA GLY A 368 10.07 -8.67 -5.67
C GLY A 368 10.81 -7.36 -5.42
N SER A 369 11.18 -6.69 -6.51
CA SER A 369 11.65 -5.32 -6.44
C SER A 369 10.51 -4.39 -6.07
N SER A 370 10.81 -3.25 -5.45
CA SER A 370 9.81 -2.23 -5.10
C SER A 370 10.07 -0.94 -5.87
N ASN A 371 9.10 -0.53 -6.69
CA ASN A 371 9.24 0.65 -7.56
C ASN A 371 8.45 1.86 -7.05
N TYR A 372 7.48 1.65 -6.16
CA TYR A 372 6.71 2.71 -5.53
C TYR A 372 6.16 2.24 -4.18
N VAL A 373 5.96 3.17 -3.26
CA VAL A 373 5.37 2.92 -1.94
C VAL A 373 4.51 4.10 -1.52
N ARG A 374 3.34 3.83 -0.91
CA ARG A 374 2.46 4.84 -0.31
C ARG A 374 1.96 4.35 1.03
N ALA A 375 2.11 5.18 2.06
CA ALA A 375 1.62 4.91 3.40
C ALA A 375 0.53 5.91 3.80
N ASN A 376 -0.38 5.47 4.63
CA ASN A 376 -1.02 6.32 5.65
C ASN A 376 -0.72 5.69 7.02
N ASP A 377 -1.48 6.02 8.06
CA ASP A 377 -1.25 5.45 9.40
C ASP A 377 -1.70 3.99 9.53
N GLU A 378 -2.57 3.50 8.64
CA GLU A 378 -3.15 2.15 8.70
C GLU A 378 -2.62 1.20 7.62
N TYR A 379 -2.28 1.70 6.44
CA TYR A 379 -1.91 0.92 5.28
C TYR A 379 -0.55 1.30 4.72
N LEU A 380 0.12 0.29 4.14
CA LEU A 380 1.27 0.45 3.27
C LEU A 380 1.02 -0.29 1.96
N PHE A 381 0.97 0.45 0.86
CA PHE A 381 0.87 -0.10 -0.48
C PHE A 381 2.25 -0.12 -1.14
N VAL A 382 2.60 -1.25 -1.75
CA VAL A 382 3.90 -1.46 -2.40
C VAL A 382 3.68 -1.93 -3.83
N ALA A 383 4.19 -1.17 -4.80
CA ALA A 383 4.21 -1.57 -6.20
C ALA A 383 5.45 -2.45 -6.47
N SER A 384 5.22 -3.73 -6.79
CA SER A 384 6.27 -4.75 -6.88
C SER A 384 6.63 -5.13 -8.32
N GLY A 385 6.74 -4.13 -9.20
CA GLY A 385 7.02 -4.33 -10.62
C GLY A 385 5.99 -5.24 -11.29
N LEU A 386 6.45 -6.29 -11.99
CA LEU A 386 5.59 -7.26 -12.65
C LEU A 386 4.84 -8.21 -11.69
N GLN A 387 5.16 -8.21 -10.39
CA GLN A 387 4.46 -9.03 -9.41
C GLN A 387 3.17 -8.39 -8.89
N GLY A 388 2.82 -7.20 -9.41
CA GLY A 388 1.61 -6.48 -9.04
C GLY A 388 1.79 -5.64 -7.78
N LEU A 389 0.76 -5.60 -6.94
CA LEU A 389 0.66 -4.76 -5.76
C LEU A 389 0.66 -5.62 -4.49
N GLN A 390 1.35 -5.17 -3.45
CA GLN A 390 1.27 -5.75 -2.11
C GLN A 390 0.61 -4.74 -1.17
N ILE A 391 -0.40 -5.17 -0.43
CA ILE A 391 -1.15 -4.34 0.52
C ILE A 391 -0.85 -4.86 1.92
N LEU A 392 -0.26 -4.00 2.75
CA LEU A 392 0.02 -4.30 4.14
C LEU A 392 -0.83 -3.42 5.05
N LYS A 393 -1.14 -3.95 6.23
CA LYS A 393 -1.66 -3.22 7.37
C LYS A 393 -0.53 -2.92 8.36
N ILE A 394 -0.53 -1.69 8.86
CA ILE A 394 0.34 -1.19 9.92
C ILE A 394 -0.42 -1.36 11.25
N ASN A 395 0.06 -2.27 12.10
CA ASN A 395 -0.58 -2.60 13.37
C ASN A 395 0.17 -1.91 14.51
N LEU A 396 0.04 -0.60 14.66
CA LEU A 396 0.60 0.11 15.81
C LEU A 396 -0.32 -0.01 17.03
N ALA A 397 0.26 -0.02 18.22
CA ALA A 397 -0.48 -0.02 19.47
C ALA A 397 -1.15 1.35 19.69
N ASP A 398 -2.46 1.32 19.96
CA ASP A 398 -3.22 2.43 20.51
C ASP A 398 -3.10 2.49 22.04
N ASP A 399 -3.53 3.61 22.62
CA ASP A 399 -3.62 3.77 24.07
C ASP A 399 -4.69 2.84 24.66
N ILE A 400 -4.27 1.85 25.43
CA ILE A 400 -5.17 0.90 26.10
C ILE A 400 -5.54 1.41 27.50
N ILE A 401 -6.82 1.65 27.72
CA ILE A 401 -7.37 2.04 29.02
C ILE A 401 -7.82 0.79 29.79
N ASP A 402 -6.88 0.14 30.45
CA ASP A 402 -7.11 -0.98 31.38
C ASP A 402 -6.13 -0.84 32.56
N ASP A 403 -6.60 -1.01 33.80
CA ASP A 403 -5.76 -0.95 35.00
C ASP A 403 -4.60 -1.94 34.93
N VAL A 404 -4.80 -3.10 34.27
CA VAL A 404 -3.77 -4.13 34.07
C VAL A 404 -2.66 -3.65 33.13
N CYS A 405 -2.91 -2.63 32.31
CA CYS A 405 -1.96 -2.07 31.35
C CYS A 405 -1.23 -0.82 31.85
N THR A 406 -1.52 -0.36 33.08
CA THR A 406 -0.92 0.87 33.62
C THR A 406 0.56 0.68 33.93
N ASP A 407 1.40 1.62 33.48
CA ASP A 407 2.85 1.69 33.73
C ASP A 407 3.65 0.43 33.32
N LEU A 408 3.14 -0.35 32.37
CA LEU A 408 3.88 -1.51 31.83
C LEU A 408 5.04 -1.05 30.94
N PRO A 409 6.25 -1.63 31.09
CA PRO A 409 7.39 -1.27 30.27
C PRO A 409 7.25 -1.79 28.83
N ALA A 410 7.87 -1.09 27.88
CA ALA A 410 8.02 -1.62 26.52
C ALA A 410 8.93 -2.87 26.52
N TYR A 411 8.61 -3.86 25.68
CA TYR A 411 9.48 -5.02 25.50
C TYR A 411 10.71 -4.65 24.68
N THR A 412 11.90 -4.91 25.21
CA THR A 412 13.19 -4.65 24.55
C THR A 412 14.05 -5.91 24.42
N GLY A 413 13.43 -7.08 24.58
CA GLY A 413 14.12 -8.37 24.51
C GLY A 413 14.36 -8.84 23.07
N SER A 414 14.66 -10.12 22.93
CA SER A 414 14.94 -10.72 21.63
C SER A 414 13.66 -11.04 20.85
N THR A 415 13.83 -11.31 19.56
CA THR A 415 12.76 -11.76 18.64
C THR A 415 12.14 -13.10 19.06
N TRP A 416 12.78 -13.85 19.97
CA TRP A 416 12.20 -15.04 20.60
C TRP A 416 11.75 -14.72 22.02
N MET A 417 10.47 -14.38 22.17
CA MET A 417 9.87 -14.03 23.45
C MET A 417 9.64 -15.30 24.28
N ASN A 418 10.40 -15.46 25.37
CA ASN A 418 10.28 -16.62 26.26
C ASN A 418 9.93 -16.17 27.68
N ILE A 419 8.73 -16.53 28.13
CA ILE A 419 8.28 -16.35 29.51
C ILE A 419 8.51 -17.67 30.23
N ASN A 420 9.55 -17.74 31.05
CA ASN A 420 9.95 -18.97 31.73
C ASN A 420 9.10 -19.20 32.99
N SER A 421 9.03 -20.46 33.42
CA SER A 421 8.33 -20.82 34.66
C SER A 421 9.04 -20.22 35.89
N GLY A 422 8.26 -19.63 36.80
CA GLY A 422 8.74 -18.88 37.96
C GLY A 422 9.07 -17.41 37.66
N GLU A 423 8.84 -16.95 36.44
CA GLU A 423 9.22 -15.61 35.94
C GLU A 423 8.01 -14.95 35.26
N PRO A 424 6.98 -14.51 36.01
CA PRO A 424 5.88 -13.76 35.43
C PRO A 424 6.36 -12.44 34.81
N GLN A 425 5.84 -12.07 33.65
CA GLN A 425 6.26 -10.87 32.92
C GLN A 425 5.05 -10.07 32.41
N ALA A 426 5.23 -8.76 32.25
CA ALA A 426 4.22 -7.87 31.70
C ALA A 426 4.88 -6.76 30.86
N TYR A 427 4.39 -6.53 29.64
CA TYR A 427 4.90 -5.50 28.74
C TYR A 427 3.79 -4.76 28.00
N SER A 428 4.16 -3.63 27.39
CA SER A 428 3.28 -2.86 26.51
C SER A 428 3.95 -2.44 25.20
N GLY A 429 3.16 -1.88 24.28
CA GLY A 429 3.63 -1.23 23.05
C GLY A 429 3.48 -2.07 21.78
N SER A 430 4.22 -1.70 20.74
CA SER A 430 4.22 -2.36 19.42
C SER A 430 5.43 -3.27 19.29
N VAL A 431 5.22 -4.58 19.10
CA VAL A 431 6.31 -5.58 19.01
C VAL A 431 6.11 -6.55 17.86
N VAL A 432 7.20 -6.85 17.17
CA VAL A 432 7.33 -7.98 16.24
C VAL A 432 8.31 -8.99 16.81
N ALA A 433 7.84 -10.21 17.00
CA ALA A 433 8.64 -11.35 17.41
C ALA A 433 8.59 -12.43 16.33
N ASP A 434 9.65 -13.21 16.19
CA ASP A 434 9.64 -14.40 15.35
C ASP A 434 8.97 -15.59 16.05
N GLY A 435 8.95 -15.62 17.39
CA GLY A 435 8.29 -16.67 18.17
C GLY A 435 7.95 -16.25 19.60
N LEU A 436 6.94 -16.90 20.17
CA LEU A 436 6.46 -16.65 21.55
C LEU A 436 6.26 -17.98 22.29
N ASN A 437 6.84 -18.12 23.49
CA ASN A 437 6.60 -19.24 24.40
C ASN A 437 6.22 -18.72 25.79
N VAL A 438 5.06 -19.14 26.28
CA VAL A 438 4.52 -18.71 27.59
C VAL A 438 4.41 -19.90 28.54
N ASN A 439 5.25 -19.93 29.58
CA ASN A 439 5.30 -20.99 30.60
C ASN A 439 4.92 -20.51 32.02
N ASP A 440 4.54 -19.25 32.15
CA ASP A 440 4.07 -18.60 33.39
C ASP A 440 3.05 -17.51 33.05
N ASP A 441 2.67 -16.68 34.02
CA ASP A 441 1.78 -15.54 33.81
C ASP A 441 2.46 -14.46 32.95
N PHE A 442 1.88 -14.21 31.78
CA PHE A 442 2.30 -13.19 30.84
C PHE A 442 1.15 -12.21 30.58
N THR A 443 1.44 -10.92 30.65
CA THR A 443 0.51 -9.86 30.23
C THR A 443 1.13 -9.04 29.12
N TYR A 444 0.39 -8.81 28.04
CA TYR A 444 0.83 -7.93 26.98
C TYR A 444 -0.27 -6.94 26.60
N CYS A 445 0.06 -5.65 26.62
CA CYS A 445 -0.84 -4.56 26.30
C CYS A 445 -0.36 -3.75 25.10
N GLY A 446 -0.97 -3.93 23.94
CA GLY A 446 -0.65 -3.14 22.74
C GLY A 446 -0.85 -3.97 21.49
N SER A 447 0.10 -3.85 20.55
CA SER A 447 0.13 -4.61 19.31
C SER A 447 1.27 -5.62 19.33
N LEU A 448 0.93 -6.89 19.17
CA LEU A 448 1.89 -7.99 19.15
C LEU A 448 1.77 -8.80 17.84
N SER A 449 2.79 -8.76 17.00
CA SER A 449 2.89 -9.67 15.85
C SER A 449 3.91 -10.78 16.12
N VAL A 450 3.50 -12.03 15.88
CA VAL A 450 4.37 -13.21 15.99
C VAL A 450 4.46 -13.90 14.64
N LYS A 451 5.63 -13.86 13.99
CA LYS A 451 5.82 -14.40 12.62
C LYS A 451 5.69 -15.92 12.55
N GLY A 452 6.24 -16.63 13.54
CA GLY A 452 6.24 -18.08 13.61
C GLY A 452 5.13 -18.64 14.49
N TRP A 453 5.52 -19.46 15.46
CA TRP A 453 4.61 -20.07 16.43
C TRP A 453 4.51 -19.23 17.71
N ALA A 454 3.28 -19.08 18.20
CA ALA A 454 2.98 -18.68 19.56
C ALA A 454 2.48 -19.90 20.35
N ASN A 455 3.15 -20.24 21.45
CA ASN A 455 2.84 -21.40 22.28
C ASN A 455 2.50 -20.95 23.70
N ILE A 456 1.26 -21.20 24.11
CA ILE A 456 0.85 -21.07 25.51
C ILE A 456 0.96 -22.45 26.14
N ASN A 457 2.06 -22.68 26.84
CA ASN A 457 2.43 -23.99 27.37
C ASN A 457 1.65 -24.34 28.64
N SER A 458 1.73 -25.61 29.05
CA SER A 458 1.15 -26.06 30.32
C SER A 458 1.73 -25.26 31.48
N GLY A 459 0.87 -24.71 32.33
CA GLY A 459 1.26 -23.83 33.44
C GLY A 459 1.39 -22.35 33.06
N GLY A 460 1.30 -21.99 31.77
CA GLY A 460 1.27 -20.60 31.32
C GLY A 460 -0.12 -19.98 31.34
N THR A 461 -0.19 -18.68 31.57
CA THR A 461 -1.39 -17.86 31.37
C THR A 461 -1.01 -16.67 30.50
N PHE A 462 -1.67 -16.46 29.38
CA PHE A 462 -1.45 -15.27 28.57
C PHE A 462 -2.64 -14.32 28.61
N ASN A 463 -2.43 -13.12 29.12
CA ASN A 463 -3.41 -12.03 29.18
C ASN A 463 -3.07 -11.00 28.09
N MET A 464 -3.77 -11.08 26.97
CA MET A 464 -3.63 -10.15 25.86
C MET A 464 -4.64 -9.00 26.02
N ARG A 465 -4.16 -7.77 25.83
CA ARG A 465 -4.96 -6.54 25.69
C ARG A 465 -4.52 -5.83 24.43
N GLY A 466 -5.46 -5.47 23.56
CA GLY A 466 -5.18 -4.79 22.29
C GLY A 466 -5.26 -5.75 21.10
N SER A 467 -4.24 -5.74 20.23
CA SER A 467 -4.22 -6.52 18.99
C SER A 467 -3.08 -7.53 18.98
N MET A 468 -3.38 -8.72 18.44
CA MET A 468 -2.36 -9.74 18.19
C MET A 468 -2.55 -10.34 16.79
N VAL A 469 -1.46 -10.47 16.05
CA VAL A 469 -1.42 -11.13 14.74
C VAL A 469 -0.40 -12.27 14.78
N VAL A 470 -0.78 -13.47 14.32
CA VAL A 470 0.09 -14.66 14.41
C VAL A 470 0.18 -15.41 13.10
N GLY A 471 1.41 -15.73 12.71
CA GLY A 471 1.74 -16.66 11.65
C GLY A 471 1.60 -16.07 10.24
N GLN A 472 1.74 -16.97 9.28
CA GLN A 472 1.63 -16.70 7.85
C GLN A 472 0.77 -17.79 7.18
N TYR A 473 -0.10 -17.38 6.27
CA TYR A 473 -1.05 -18.27 5.63
C TYR A 473 -0.34 -19.23 4.67
N GLY A 474 -0.71 -20.50 4.78
CA GLY A 474 -0.09 -21.58 3.99
C GLY A 474 1.29 -22.03 4.51
N GLN A 475 1.78 -21.47 5.61
CA GLN A 475 3.04 -21.85 6.26
C GLN A 475 2.79 -22.65 7.55
N ASP A 476 3.80 -23.41 7.99
CA ASP A 476 3.76 -24.15 9.26
C ASP A 476 4.00 -23.23 10.45
N THR A 477 3.02 -22.38 10.73
CA THR A 477 3.01 -21.35 11.77
C THR A 477 1.64 -21.28 12.42
N GLY A 478 1.49 -20.56 13.53
CA GLY A 478 0.19 -20.40 14.17
C GLY A 478 0.24 -20.26 15.69
N LEU A 479 -0.90 -20.54 16.32
CA LEU A 479 -1.13 -20.42 17.75
C LEU A 479 -1.49 -21.78 18.33
N GLN A 480 -0.74 -22.21 19.35
CA GLN A 480 -1.03 -23.41 20.13
C GLN A 480 -1.32 -23.05 21.59
N ILE A 481 -2.46 -23.51 22.10
CA ILE A 481 -2.90 -23.25 23.47
C ILE A 481 -3.04 -24.58 24.23
N ASN A 482 -2.21 -24.75 25.26
CA ASN A 482 -2.21 -25.90 26.17
C ASN A 482 -2.71 -25.55 27.59
N SER A 483 -2.93 -24.27 27.87
CA SER A 483 -3.33 -23.75 29.19
C SER A 483 -4.32 -22.60 28.99
N THR A 484 -4.12 -21.44 29.61
CA THR A 484 -5.09 -20.33 29.59
C THR A 484 -4.61 -19.18 28.71
N MET A 485 -5.46 -18.72 27.78
CA MET A 485 -5.29 -17.46 27.08
C MET A 485 -6.54 -16.61 27.27
N LYS A 486 -6.36 -15.35 27.63
CA LYS A 486 -7.40 -14.35 27.82
C LYS A 486 -7.20 -13.21 26.84
N ILE A 487 -8.25 -12.83 26.12
CA ILE A 487 -8.20 -11.83 25.06
C ILE A 487 -9.16 -10.71 25.43
N ALA A 488 -8.68 -9.48 25.48
CA ALA A 488 -9.53 -8.30 25.33
C ALA A 488 -9.03 -7.51 24.11
N GLY A 489 -9.78 -7.55 23.02
CA GLY A 489 -9.41 -6.94 21.73
C GLY A 489 -9.38 -7.94 20.58
N SER A 490 -8.49 -7.74 19.60
CA SER A 490 -8.51 -8.46 18.32
C SER A 490 -7.38 -9.47 18.20
N LEU A 491 -7.71 -10.72 17.82
CA LEU A 491 -6.74 -11.77 17.50
C LEU A 491 -6.90 -12.25 16.06
N VAL A 492 -5.87 -12.04 15.23
CA VAL A 492 -5.81 -12.52 13.85
C VAL A 492 -4.78 -13.63 13.73
N ILE A 493 -5.17 -14.78 13.19
CA ILE A 493 -4.32 -15.96 13.01
C ILE A 493 -4.30 -16.34 11.54
N TYR A 494 -3.18 -16.06 10.88
CA TYR A 494 -2.94 -16.47 9.49
C TYR A 494 -2.55 -17.95 9.39
N GLY A 495 -1.79 -18.42 10.36
CA GLY A 495 -1.43 -19.83 10.51
C GLY A 495 -2.57 -20.68 11.06
N ASN A 496 -2.23 -21.81 11.68
CA ASN A 496 -3.21 -22.70 12.29
C ASN A 496 -3.50 -22.37 13.76
N LEU A 497 -4.70 -22.68 14.24
CA LEU A 497 -5.07 -22.63 15.66
C LEU A 497 -5.23 -24.05 16.21
N THR A 498 -4.47 -24.38 17.26
CA THR A 498 -4.61 -25.64 18.00
C THR A 498 -4.96 -25.37 19.46
N LEU A 499 -6.14 -25.83 19.88
CA LEU A 499 -6.59 -25.81 21.26
C LEU A 499 -6.53 -27.22 21.83
N ASN A 500 -5.61 -27.46 22.77
CA ASN A 500 -5.40 -28.79 23.35
C ASN A 500 -6.34 -29.09 24.53
N SER A 501 -6.46 -30.37 24.87
CA SER A 501 -7.33 -30.83 25.94
C SER A 501 -7.03 -30.12 27.26
N GLY A 502 -8.06 -29.53 27.89
CA GLY A 502 -7.92 -28.78 29.14
C GLY A 502 -7.48 -27.32 28.98
N ALA A 503 -7.22 -26.85 27.75
CA ALA A 503 -6.97 -25.43 27.49
C ALA A 503 -8.25 -24.59 27.70
N SER A 504 -8.05 -23.32 28.02
CA SER A 504 -9.10 -22.31 28.17
C SER A 504 -8.78 -21.09 27.31
N LEU A 505 -9.69 -20.74 26.41
CA LEU A 505 -9.65 -19.51 25.64
C LEU A 505 -10.81 -18.61 26.10
N GLU A 506 -10.48 -17.51 26.77
CA GLU A 506 -11.45 -16.61 27.39
C GLU A 506 -11.43 -15.25 26.68
N PHE A 507 -12.58 -14.85 26.11
CA PHE A 507 -12.77 -13.52 25.56
C PHE A 507 -13.38 -12.60 26.62
N LEU A 508 -12.83 -11.40 26.73
CA LEU A 508 -13.14 -10.39 27.73
C LEU A 508 -13.72 -9.14 27.05
N GLY A 509 -14.79 -8.60 27.63
CA GLY A 509 -15.52 -7.47 27.04
C GLY A 509 -16.37 -7.86 25.84
N ASP A 510 -17.13 -6.90 25.32
CA ASP A 510 -18.13 -7.15 24.27
C ASP A 510 -17.56 -6.97 22.84
N ASP A 511 -16.38 -6.33 22.71
CA ASP A 511 -15.75 -5.97 21.43
C ASP A 511 -14.61 -6.92 21.02
N SER A 512 -14.41 -8.02 21.76
CA SER A 512 -13.37 -8.99 21.43
C SER A 512 -13.66 -9.73 20.13
N SER A 513 -12.62 -10.00 19.34
CA SER A 513 -12.76 -10.68 18.05
C SER A 513 -11.65 -11.68 17.78
N ILE A 514 -11.98 -12.67 16.94
CA ILE A 514 -11.03 -13.62 16.40
C ILE A 514 -11.24 -13.81 14.90
N THR A 515 -10.12 -13.89 14.18
CA THR A 515 -10.03 -14.22 12.75
C THR A 515 -9.05 -15.36 12.59
N VAL A 516 -9.45 -16.46 11.96
CA VAL A 516 -8.55 -17.60 11.70
C VAL A 516 -8.58 -17.99 10.23
N TYR A 517 -7.51 -17.72 9.50
CA TYR A 517 -7.39 -18.09 8.09
C TYR A 517 -6.94 -19.53 7.89
N GLY A 518 -6.06 -20.07 8.73
CA GLY A 518 -5.65 -21.47 8.66
C GLY A 518 -6.69 -22.45 9.21
N ASN A 519 -6.23 -23.63 9.61
CA ASN A 519 -7.08 -24.67 10.18
C ASN A 519 -7.26 -24.48 11.69
N VAL A 520 -8.42 -24.91 12.21
CA VAL A 520 -8.71 -24.93 13.64
C VAL A 520 -8.85 -26.38 14.11
N TRP A 521 -8.13 -26.73 15.18
CA TRP A 521 -8.28 -28.00 15.89
C TRP A 521 -8.63 -27.74 17.36
N ASN A 522 -9.86 -28.09 17.76
CA ASN A 522 -10.27 -28.06 19.16
C ASN A 522 -10.33 -29.49 19.73
N ASN A 523 -9.34 -29.83 20.56
CA ASN A 523 -9.15 -31.16 21.15
C ASN A 523 -9.74 -31.27 22.57
N GLY A 524 -10.87 -30.58 22.83
CA GLY A 524 -11.55 -30.57 24.13
C GLY A 524 -11.13 -29.41 25.02
N ALA A 525 -10.87 -28.25 24.42
CA ALA A 525 -10.67 -26.98 25.12
C ALA A 525 -12.02 -26.31 25.44
N THR A 526 -12.00 -25.39 26.41
CA THR A 526 -13.14 -24.53 26.74
C THR A 526 -12.95 -23.17 26.07
N VAL A 527 -13.96 -22.69 25.36
CA VAL A 527 -14.02 -21.33 24.82
C VAL A 527 -15.17 -20.61 25.52
N THR A 528 -14.91 -19.44 26.11
CA THR A 528 -15.90 -18.67 26.88
C THR A 528 -15.82 -17.17 26.60
N GLY A 529 -16.90 -16.44 26.88
CA GLY A 529 -17.00 -15.00 26.65
C GLY A 529 -17.83 -14.68 25.40
N GLU A 530 -18.21 -13.41 25.27
CA GLU A 530 -18.81 -12.88 24.04
C GLU A 530 -17.68 -12.45 23.10
N PHE A 531 -17.79 -12.81 21.82
CA PHE A 531 -16.79 -12.44 20.80
C PHE A 531 -17.34 -12.54 19.39
N ASN A 532 -16.70 -11.84 18.46
CA ASN A 532 -16.95 -11.96 17.03
C ASN A 532 -15.99 -12.97 16.37
N ASP A 533 -16.51 -14.10 15.89
CA ASP A 533 -15.77 -15.06 15.04
C ASP A 533 -15.99 -14.71 13.57
N THR A 534 -15.06 -13.92 13.03
CA THR A 534 -15.17 -13.34 11.68
C THR A 534 -15.17 -14.37 10.55
N GLU A 535 -14.55 -15.53 10.77
CA GLU A 535 -14.46 -16.62 9.78
C GLU A 535 -15.35 -17.82 10.13
N GLY A 536 -16.01 -17.79 11.30
CA GLY A 536 -16.93 -18.84 11.76
C GLY A 536 -16.26 -20.21 11.96
N LYS A 537 -14.96 -20.24 12.29
CA LYS A 537 -14.18 -21.49 12.42
C LYS A 537 -14.02 -21.99 13.86
N LEU A 538 -14.35 -21.17 14.85
CA LEU A 538 -14.21 -21.52 16.26
C LEU A 538 -15.52 -22.00 16.89
N ASN A 539 -16.66 -21.57 16.33
CA ASN A 539 -18.02 -21.90 16.79
C ASN A 539 -18.55 -23.26 16.35
#